data_AF-A0A7V2CY95-F1
#
_entry.id   AF-A0A7V2CY95-F1
#
_cell.length_a   1.000
_cell.length_b   1.000
_cell.length_c   1.000
_cell.angle_alpha   90.00
_cell.angle_beta   90.00
_cell.angle_gamma   90.00
#
_symmetry.space_group_name_H-M   'P 1'
#
loop_
_entity.id
_entity.type
_entity.pdbx_description
1 polymer ?
#
loop_
_entity_poly.entity_id
_entity_poly.type
_entity_poly.pdbx_seq_one_letter_code
_entity_poly.pdbx_strand_id
1 'polypeptide(L)' 'MGFRFPKAARLSRSLEFRRVREEGRSLGGSCFLFGYLRDAEPGVPARFGIVTSRRLGGAVVRVRARR' A
#
# COMPACT_ATOMS: atom_id res chain seq x y z
N MET A 1 2.49 23.67 -3.23
CA MET A 1 3.55 22.64 -3.31
C MET A 1 3.01 21.35 -2.72
N GLY A 2 2.77 20.31 -3.54
CA GLY A 2 2.24 19.03 -3.04
C GLY A 2 3.37 18.05 -2.79
N PHE A 3 3.51 17.57 -1.55
CA PHE A 3 4.41 16.47 -1.22
C PHE A 3 3.97 15.21 -1.98
N ARG A 4 4.64 14.91 -3.09
CA ARG A 4 4.41 13.66 -3.83
C ARG A 4 5.26 12.58 -3.19
N PHE A 5 4.60 11.50 -2.78
CA PHE A 5 5.30 10.35 -2.25
C PHE A 5 6.35 9.82 -3.26
N PRO A 6 7.62 9.60 -2.88
CA PRO A 6 8.67 9.22 -3.83
C PRO A 6 8.34 7.92 -4.57
N LYS A 7 8.66 7.84 -5.86
CA LYS A 7 8.42 6.60 -6.64
C LYS A 7 9.12 5.39 -6.03
N ALA A 8 10.34 5.57 -5.50
CA ALA A 8 11.12 4.50 -4.88
C ALA A 8 10.49 3.91 -3.62
N ALA A 9 9.62 4.67 -2.94
CA ALA A 9 8.90 4.22 -1.75
C ALA A 9 7.51 3.65 -2.10
N ARG A 10 7.11 3.61 -3.38
CA ARG A 10 5.80 3.06 -3.77
C ARG A 10 5.87 1.57 -4.08
N LEU A 11 5.03 0.80 -3.42
CA LEU A 11 4.66 -0.55 -3.84
C LEU A 11 3.69 -0.42 -5.02
N SER A 12 4.05 -0.94 -6.20
CA SER A 12 3.29 -0.69 -7.43
C SER A 12 2.96 -1.93 -8.23
N ARG A 13 3.77 -3.00 -8.11
CA ARG A 13 3.57 -4.23 -8.88
C ARG A 13 2.65 -5.18 -8.13
N SER A 14 1.71 -5.81 -8.83
CA SER A 14 0.80 -6.82 -8.25
C SER A 14 1.55 -7.94 -7.52
N LEU A 15 2.72 -8.34 -8.04
CA LEU A 15 3.60 -9.33 -7.40
C LEU A 15 4.07 -8.88 -6.01
N GLU A 16 4.42 -7.61 -5.83
CA GLU A 16 4.84 -7.07 -4.53
C GLU A 16 3.68 -7.13 -3.51
N PHE A 17 2.46 -6.76 -3.92
CA PHE A 17 1.28 -6.88 -3.06
C PHE A 17 0.95 -8.32 -2.72
N ARG A 18 1.09 -9.25 -3.68
CA ARG A 18 0.89 -10.68 -3.44
C ARG A 18 1.90 -11.19 -2.39
N ARG A 19 3.17 -10.83 -2.56
CA ARG A 19 4.25 -11.18 -1.63
C ARG A 19 3.95 -10.73 -0.20
N VAL A 20 3.51 -9.48 -0.01
CA VAL A 20 3.12 -8.96 1.32
C VAL A 20 1.94 -9.74 1.92
N ARG A 21 1.02 -10.26 1.09
CA ARG A 21 -0.13 -11.04 1.56
C ARG A 21 0.23 -12.49 1.91
N GLU A 22 1.14 -13.10 1.16
CA GLU A 22 1.53 -14.50 1.31
C GLU A 22 2.63 -14.69 2.38
N GLU A 23 3.65 -13.85 2.36
CA GLU A 23 4.84 -13.96 3.23
C GLU A 23 4.79 -13.00 4.43
N GLY A 24 3.95 -11.96 4.36
CA GLY A 24 3.87 -10.92 5.37
C GLY A 24 2.90 -11.21 6.52
N ARG A 25 2.74 -10.21 7.39
CA ARG A 25 1.71 -10.20 8.43
C ARG A 25 0.64 -9.18 8.10
N SER A 26 -0.59 -9.42 8.54
CA SER A 26 -1.69 -8.49 8.38
C SER A 26 -2.32 -8.10 9.72
N LEU A 27 -2.73 -6.84 9.82
CA LEU A 27 -3.48 -6.28 10.92
C LEU A 27 -4.82 -5.78 10.37
N GLY A 28 -5.91 -6.36 10.83
CA GLY A 28 -7.26 -5.94 10.46
C GLY A 28 -7.77 -4.83 11.38
N GLY A 29 -8.30 -3.77 10.78
CA GLY A 29 -9.12 -2.78 11.46
C GLY A 29 -10.55 -2.75 10.90
N SER A 30 -11.42 -1.93 11.48
CA SER A 30 -12.82 -1.77 11.04
C SER A 30 -12.93 -1.19 9.62
N CYS A 31 -11.97 -0.36 9.20
CA CYS A 31 -12.01 0.36 7.92
C CYS A 31 -11.00 -0.15 6.88
N PHE A 32 -9.92 -0.81 7.30
CA PHE A 32 -8.87 -1.25 6.39
C PHE A 32 -8.08 -2.45 6.92
N LEU A 33 -7.39 -3.13 6.01
CA LEU A 33 -6.40 -4.16 6.31
C LEU A 33 -5.00 -3.57 6.07
N PHE A 34 -4.14 -3.64 7.07
CA PHE A 34 -2.75 -3.23 6.98
C PHE A 34 -1.84 -4.45 6.88
N GLY A 35 -1.29 -4.70 5.69
CA GLY A 35 -0.30 -5.76 5.46
C GLY A 35 1.11 -5.20 5.47
N TYR A 36 2.03 -5.88 6.14
CA TYR A 36 3.45 -5.52 6.16
C TYR A 36 4.35 -6.75 6.04
N LEU A 37 5.46 -6.59 5.33
CA LEU A 37 6.51 -7.58 5.21
C LEU A 37 7.83 -6.94 5.66
N ARG A 38 8.47 -7.53 6.68
CA ARG A 38 9.78 -7.11 7.16
C ARG A 38 10.86 -7.85 6.37
N ASP A 39 11.13 -7.37 5.17
CA ASP A 39 12.08 -7.96 4.23
C ASP A 39 12.86 -6.87 3.46
N ALA A 40 13.10 -5.74 4.13
CA ALA A 40 13.83 -4.64 3.51
C ALA A 40 15.33 -4.91 3.63
N GLU A 41 15.96 -5.18 2.48
CA GLU A 41 17.42 -5.15 2.35
C GLU A 41 17.99 -3.85 2.96
N PRO A 42 19.15 -3.91 3.62
CA PRO A 42 19.80 -2.72 4.19
C PRO A 42 19.95 -1.62 3.14
N GLY A 43 19.48 -0.41 3.47
CA GLY A 43 19.55 0.74 2.56
C GLY A 43 18.40 0.89 1.56
N VAL A 44 17.45 -0.04 1.51
CA VAL A 44 16.22 0.11 0.70
C VAL A 44 15.16 0.85 1.51
N PRO A 45 14.59 1.97 1.00
CA PRO A 45 13.52 2.67 1.69
C PRO A 45 12.28 1.78 1.81
N ALA A 46 11.59 1.90 2.94
CA ALA A 46 10.32 1.21 3.16
C ALA A 46 9.33 1.56 2.03
N ARG A 47 8.73 0.52 1.44
CA ARG A 47 7.75 0.66 0.35
C ARG A 47 6.35 0.45 0.86
N PHE A 48 5.41 1.29 0.44
CA PHE A 48 3.99 1.11 0.72
C PHE A 48 3.12 1.31 -0.52
N GLY A 49 1.97 0.65 -0.54
CA GLY A 49 0.95 0.86 -1.55
C GLY A 49 -0.44 0.72 -0.94
N ILE A 50 -1.42 1.41 -1.54
CA ILE A 50 -2.80 1.43 -1.05
C ILE A 50 -3.69 0.78 -2.10
N VAL A 51 -4.35 -0.31 -1.72
CA VAL A 51 -5.36 -0.97 -2.55
C VAL A 51 -6.75 -0.56 -2.06
N THR A 52 -7.46 0.22 -2.88
CA THR A 52 -8.86 0.62 -2.58
C THR A 52 -9.84 -0.30 -3.28
N SER A 53 -10.79 -0.87 -2.55
CA SER A 53 -11.88 -1.66 -3.13
C SER A 53 -12.76 -0.80 -4.07
N ARG A 54 -13.31 -1.42 -5.12
CA ARG A 54 -14.34 -0.78 -5.97
C ARG A 54 -15.61 -0.44 -5.18
N ARG A 55 -15.87 -1.13 -4.06
CA ARG A 55 -17.01 -0.88 -3.16
C ARG A 55 -16.91 0.45 -2.41
N LEU A 56 -15.72 1.04 -2.33
CA LEU A 56 -15.51 2.33 -1.65
C LEU A 56 -16.25 3.50 -2.33
N GLY A 57 -16.65 3.34 -3.59
CA GLY A 57 -17.40 4.34 -4.35
C GLY A 57 -16.68 4.79 -5.62
N GLY A 58 -17.05 5.98 -6.11
CA GLY A 58 -16.58 6.55 -7.38
C GLY A 58 -15.08 6.83 -7.43
N ALA A 59 -14.58 7.20 -8.62
CA ALA A 59 -13.15 7.43 -8.86
C ALA A 59 -12.54 8.48 -7.92
N VAL A 60 -13.26 9.60 -7.70
CA VAL A 60 -12.81 10.70 -6.82
C VAL A 60 -12.67 10.24 -5.37
N VAL A 61 -13.64 9.48 -4.85
CA VAL A 61 -13.60 8.94 -3.47
C VAL A 61 -12.37 8.05 -3.30
N ARG A 62 -12.09 7.17 -4.26
CA ARG A 62 -10.90 6.30 -4.21
C ARG A 62 -9.59 7.08 -4.33
N VAL A 63 -9.55 8.17 -5.11
CA VAL A 63 -8.36 9.04 -5.17
C VAL A 63 -8.12 9.75 -3.85
N ARG A 64 -9.17 10.27 -3.20
CA ARG A 64 -9.08 10.90 -1.89
C ARG A 64 -8.59 9.93 -0.83
N ALA A 65 -9.11 8.71 -0.80
CA ALA A 65 -8.69 7.68 0.15
C ALA A 65 -7.23 7.20 -0.02
N ARG A 66 -6.58 7.47 -1.16
CA ARG A 66 -5.16 7.15 -1.40
C ARG A 66 -4.20 8.31 -1.11
N ARG A 67 -4.72 9.51 -0.86
CA ARG A 67 -3.95 10.71 -0.52
C ARG A 67 -3.83 10.83 0.98
#